data_AF-A0A941S0H9-F1
#
_entry.id   AF-A0A941S0H9-F1
#
_cell.length_a   1.000
_cell.length_b   1.000
_cell.length_c   1.000
_cell.angle_alpha   90.00
_cell.angle_beta   90.00
_cell.angle_gamma   90.00
#
_symmetry.space_group_name_H-M   'P 1'
#
loop_
_entity.id
_entity.type
_entity.pdbx_description
1 polymer ?
#
loop_
_entity_poly.entity_id
_entity_poly.type
_entity_poly.pdbx_seq_one_letter_code
_entity_poly.pdbx_strand_id
1 'polypeptide(L)'
;MKPITIIAKAYHRNGICGAPFHALVFTEDGTETNPKLGIVFDQEAHCAVLDVTKLASGDIAFGSNSWRGDDYEPALRNAIRQEQPDEVPYEIDLYELLIRRKQVAVIWSVEDVQSVRPDLTEAQSWEVLKECRKVHDCEIGFNWLLIELVADELFPEPESEKE
;
A
#
# COMPACT_ATOMS: atom_id res chain seq x y z
N MET A 1 11.60 -9.52 26.17
CA MET A 1 11.70 -8.89 24.83
C MET A 1 12.92 -7.98 24.86
N LYS A 2 13.88 -8.16 23.95
CA LYS A 2 15.04 -7.26 23.87
C LYS A 2 14.57 -5.86 23.44
N PRO A 3 15.00 -4.78 24.12
CA PRO A 3 14.72 -3.43 23.65
C PRO A 3 15.54 -3.16 22.39
N ILE A 4 14.85 -2.75 21.33
CA ILE A 4 15.45 -2.42 20.03
C ILE A 4 14.97 -1.04 19.58
N THR A 5 15.85 -0.34 18.89
CA THR A 5 15.53 0.90 18.19
C THR A 5 15.60 0.65 16.68
N ILE A 6 14.51 0.87 15.96
CA ILE A 6 14.45 0.71 14.50
C ILE A 6 15.10 1.91 13.81
N ILE A 7 16.02 1.64 12.90
CA ILE A 7 16.71 2.61 12.04
C ILE A 7 16.03 2.70 10.67
N ALA A 8 15.67 1.54 10.09
CA ALA A 8 15.00 1.46 8.80
C ALA A 8 14.12 0.21 8.71
N LYS A 9 13.08 0.25 7.88
CA LYS A 9 12.17 -0.87 7.59
C LYS A 9 11.84 -0.87 6.09
N ALA A 10 11.73 -2.04 5.49
CA ALA A 10 11.26 -2.23 4.12
C ALA A 10 10.45 -3.53 4.01
N TYR A 11 9.55 -3.60 3.02
CA TYR A 11 8.82 -4.81 2.67
C TYR A 11 9.19 -5.25 1.26
N HIS A 12 9.53 -6.53 1.11
CA HIS A 12 10.02 -7.10 -0.13
C HIS A 12 9.14 -8.28 -0.54
N ARG A 13 8.94 -8.46 -1.86
CA ARG A 13 8.14 -9.58 -2.43
C ARG A 13 8.98 -10.61 -3.20
N ASN A 14 10.30 -10.49 -3.15
CA ASN A 14 11.24 -11.36 -3.88
C ASN A 14 12.08 -12.22 -2.92
N GLY A 15 11.48 -12.76 -1.85
CA GLY A 15 12.15 -13.68 -0.93
C GLY A 15 12.20 -15.11 -1.45
N ILE A 16 12.10 -16.09 -0.55
CA ILE A 16 12.22 -17.52 -0.89
C ILE A 16 11.07 -17.94 -1.81
N CYS A 17 11.38 -18.24 -3.07
CA CYS A 17 10.38 -18.58 -4.09
C CYS A 17 9.27 -17.52 -4.23
N GLY A 18 9.60 -16.24 -4.04
CA GLY A 18 8.63 -15.14 -4.06
C GLY A 18 7.86 -14.93 -2.76
N ALA A 19 8.16 -15.68 -1.70
CA ALA A 19 7.61 -15.41 -0.37
C ALA A 19 8.02 -14.00 0.08
N PRO A 20 7.07 -13.17 0.54
CA PRO A 20 7.38 -11.83 1.00
C PRO A 20 8.08 -11.86 2.37
N PHE A 21 8.81 -10.78 2.67
CA PHE A 21 9.45 -10.59 3.97
C PHE A 21 9.61 -9.11 4.30
N HIS A 22 9.73 -8.83 5.59
CA HIS A 22 10.11 -7.53 6.11
C HIS A 22 11.62 -7.52 6.38
N ALA A 23 12.30 -6.47 5.94
CA ALA A 23 13.69 -6.17 6.29
C ALA A 23 13.71 -5.00 7.28
N LEU A 24 14.39 -5.14 8.41
CA LEU A 24 14.51 -4.09 9.42
C LEU A 24 15.99 -3.89 9.78
N VAL A 25 16.47 -2.66 9.72
CA VAL A 25 17.75 -2.28 10.32
C VAL A 25 17.47 -1.73 11.71
N PHE A 26 18.16 -2.21 12.74
CA PHE A 26 17.92 -1.82 14.13
C PHE A 26 19.20 -1.90 14.98
N THR A 27 19.17 -1.27 16.15
CA THR A 27 20.20 -1.41 17.19
C THR A 27 19.60 -1.95 18.48
N GLU A 28 20.41 -2.62 19.29
CA GLU A 28 20.02 -3.02 20.65
C GLU A 28 20.30 -1.87 21.62
N ASP A 29 19.31 -1.52 22.43
CA ASP A 29 19.48 -0.40 23.35
C ASP A 29 20.50 -0.76 24.45
N GLY A 30 21.51 0.09 24.61
CA GLY A 30 22.38 0.12 25.78
C GLY A 30 23.56 -0.86 25.82
N THR A 31 23.85 -1.65 24.78
CA THR A 31 25.00 -2.59 24.84
C THR A 31 25.78 -2.81 23.53
N GLU A 32 25.19 -2.65 22.35
CA GLU A 32 25.89 -2.88 21.07
C GLU A 32 25.71 -1.72 20.11
N THR A 33 26.82 -1.18 19.61
CA THR A 33 26.86 -0.02 18.70
C THR A 33 26.58 -0.38 17.24
N ASN A 34 26.68 -1.65 16.87
CA ASN A 34 26.58 -2.05 15.47
C ASN A 34 25.13 -2.32 15.07
N PRO A 35 24.66 -1.74 13.95
CA PRO A 35 23.33 -2.03 13.43
C PRO A 35 23.22 -3.48 12.98
N LYS A 36 22.04 -4.07 13.21
CA LYS A 36 21.65 -5.40 12.78
C LYS A 36 20.56 -5.32 11.72
N LEU A 37 20.56 -6.29 10.82
CA LEU A 37 19.52 -6.56 9.85
C LEU A 37 18.67 -7.74 10.35
N GLY A 38 17.38 -7.49 10.58
CA GLY A 38 16.36 -8.51 10.79
C GLY A 38 15.61 -8.78 9.50
N ILE A 39 15.56 -10.04 9.08
CA ILE A 39 14.74 -10.53 7.96
C ILE A 39 13.62 -11.37 8.55
N VAL A 40 12.38 -10.90 8.44
CA VAL A 40 11.20 -11.51 9.08
C VAL A 40 10.19 -11.92 8.02
N PHE A 41 9.95 -13.21 7.90
CA PHE A 41 8.88 -13.74 7.04
C PHE A 41 7.55 -13.77 7.79
N ASP A 42 6.46 -13.89 7.03
CA ASP A 42 5.11 -13.94 7.61
C ASP A 42 4.91 -15.19 8.47
N GLN A 43 5.56 -16.31 8.11
CA GLN A 43 5.53 -17.53 8.93
C GLN A 43 6.20 -17.30 10.28
N GLU A 44 5.59 -17.82 11.35
CA GLU A 44 6.16 -17.81 12.70
C GLU A 44 7.50 -18.55 12.75
N ALA A 45 8.42 -18.10 13.61
CA ALA A 45 9.77 -18.66 13.77
C ALA A 45 10.69 -18.55 12.53
N HIS A 46 10.28 -17.79 11.51
CA HIS A 46 11.08 -17.53 10.31
C HIS A 46 11.67 -16.12 10.36
N CYS A 47 12.70 -15.97 11.19
CA CYS A 47 13.41 -14.73 11.45
C CYS A 47 14.93 -14.98 11.39
N ALA A 48 15.66 -14.17 10.62
CA ALA A 48 17.12 -14.18 10.59
C ALA A 48 17.66 -12.82 11.03
N VAL A 49 18.72 -12.83 11.84
CA VAL A 49 19.34 -11.61 12.38
C VAL A 49 20.85 -11.64 12.18
N LEU A 50 21.37 -10.60 11.53
CA LEU A 50 22.77 -10.47 11.12
C LEU A 50 23.28 -9.06 11.48
N ASP A 51 24.54 -8.92 11.88
CA ASP A 51 25.21 -7.63 12.07
C ASP A 51 25.66 -7.08 10.71
N VAL A 52 25.25 -5.84 10.43
CA VAL A 52 25.47 -5.18 9.14
C VAL A 52 26.94 -4.86 8.92
N THR A 53 27.66 -4.47 9.97
CA THR A 53 29.10 -4.17 9.89
C THR A 53 29.88 -5.43 9.57
N LYS A 54 29.54 -6.55 10.22
CA LYS A 54 30.16 -7.86 9.95
C LYS A 54 29.83 -8.35 8.54
N LEU A 55 28.58 -8.20 8.09
CA LEU A 55 28.17 -8.52 6.71
C LEU A 55 28.98 -7.70 5.69
N ALA A 56 29.16 -6.41 5.93
CA ALA A 56 29.94 -5.53 5.07
C ALA A 56 31.43 -5.94 5.00
N SER A 57 31.98 -6.52 6.06
CA SER A 57 33.32 -7.13 6.04
C SER A 57 33.38 -8.54 5.43
N GLY A 58 32.24 -9.08 4.97
CA GLY A 58 32.15 -10.42 4.37
C GLY A 58 32.08 -11.57 5.38
N ASP A 59 31.87 -11.29 6.67
CA ASP A 59 31.69 -12.33 7.68
C ASP A 59 30.26 -12.85 7.65
N ILE A 60 30.10 -14.10 7.22
CA ILE A 60 28.82 -14.82 7.17
C ILE A 60 28.88 -16.11 8.02
N ALA A 61 29.89 -16.23 8.89
CA ALA A 61 30.16 -17.47 9.59
C ALA A 61 29.19 -17.70 10.75
N PHE A 62 28.74 -18.95 10.90
CA PHE A 62 27.99 -19.40 12.06
C PHE A 62 28.81 -19.20 13.34
N GLY A 63 28.17 -18.68 14.39
CA GLY A 63 28.85 -18.33 15.65
C GLY A 63 29.60 -17.00 15.62
N SER A 64 29.67 -16.31 14.47
CA SER A 64 30.20 -14.95 14.37
C SER A 64 29.15 -13.92 13.97
N ASN A 65 28.45 -14.14 12.85
CA ASN A 65 27.48 -13.21 12.30
C ASN A 65 26.13 -13.89 12.03
N SER A 66 25.54 -14.46 13.08
CA SER A 66 24.25 -15.17 12.99
C SER A 66 23.63 -15.26 14.38
N TRP A 67 22.78 -14.28 14.72
CA TRP A 67 22.06 -14.26 16.00
C TRP A 67 20.82 -15.15 15.93
N ARG A 68 20.40 -15.61 17.11
CA ARG A 68 19.16 -16.36 17.29
C ARG A 68 17.96 -15.47 16.98
N GLY A 69 17.23 -15.78 15.90
CA GLY A 69 16.10 -14.96 15.44
C GLY A 69 14.95 -14.87 16.45
N ASP A 70 14.73 -15.92 17.25
CA ASP A 70 13.70 -16.00 18.28
C ASP A 70 13.87 -14.97 19.41
N ASP A 71 15.11 -14.52 19.66
CA ASP A 71 15.39 -13.48 20.66
C ASP A 71 14.86 -12.09 20.24
N TYR A 72 14.72 -11.86 18.94
CA TYR A 72 14.37 -10.56 18.34
C TYR A 72 13.00 -10.55 17.68
N GLU A 73 12.51 -11.69 17.20
CA GLU A 73 11.26 -11.81 16.44
C GLU A 73 10.07 -11.13 17.12
N PRO A 74 9.83 -11.27 18.44
CA PRO A 74 8.71 -10.58 19.09
C PRO A 74 8.80 -9.05 18.99
N ALA A 75 10.01 -8.49 19.15
CA ALA A 75 10.23 -7.05 19.07
C ALA A 75 10.14 -6.55 17.63
N LEU A 76 10.73 -7.28 16.68
CA LEU A 76 10.65 -6.96 15.25
C LEU A 76 9.23 -7.05 14.72
N ARG A 77 8.46 -8.08 15.09
CA ARG A 77 7.04 -8.18 14.72
C ARG A 77 6.20 -7.09 15.35
N ASN A 78 6.50 -6.69 16.58
CA ASN A 78 5.86 -5.53 17.18
C ASN A 78 6.16 -4.25 16.41
N ALA A 79 7.42 -4.01 16.04
CA ALA A 79 7.80 -2.88 15.19
C ALA A 79 7.18 -2.92 13.79
N ILE A 80 6.98 -4.12 13.22
CA ILE A 80 6.26 -4.29 11.95
C ILE A 80 4.78 -3.88 12.10
N ARG A 81 4.13 -4.27 13.21
CA ARG A 81 2.72 -3.98 13.50
C ARG A 81 2.47 -2.55 13.97
N GLN A 82 3.44 -1.92 14.62
CA GLN A 82 3.38 -0.51 15.06
C GLN A 82 3.62 0.43 13.87
N GLU A 83 2.85 0.24 12.80
CA GLU A 83 2.74 1.26 11.77
C GLU A 83 2.02 2.47 12.36
N GLN A 84 2.73 3.59 12.35
CA GLN A 84 2.06 4.87 12.19
C GLN A 84 1.26 4.81 10.88
N PRO A 85 0.03 5.34 10.84
CA PRO A 85 -0.76 5.35 9.62
C PRO A 85 -0.02 6.17 8.55
N ASP A 86 0.29 5.53 7.44
CA ASP A 86 0.54 6.14 6.13
C ASP A 86 1.50 7.35 6.08
N GLU A 87 2.81 7.14 6.25
CA GLU A 87 3.75 7.83 5.36
C GLU A 87 3.90 6.96 4.11
N VAL A 88 3.06 7.24 3.11
CA VAL A 88 3.15 6.65 1.76
C VAL A 88 4.55 6.97 1.22
N PRO A 89 5.51 6.02 1.16
CA PRO A 89 6.91 6.35 0.86
C PRO A 89 7.16 6.56 -0.65
N TYR A 90 6.09 6.69 -1.44
CA TYR A 90 6.16 7.03 -2.85
C TYR A 90 4.99 7.96 -3.17
N GLU A 91 5.24 9.27 -3.09
CA GLU A 91 4.48 10.21 -3.89
C GLU A 91 4.79 9.87 -5.36
N ILE A 92 3.98 9.00 -5.96
CA ILE A 92 4.07 8.73 -7.40
C ILE A 92 3.57 10.00 -8.06
N ASP A 93 4.47 10.76 -8.69
CA ASP A 93 4.08 11.82 -9.60
C ASP A 93 3.41 11.18 -10.82
N LEU A 94 2.09 11.02 -10.72
CA LEU A 94 1.24 10.43 -11.75
C LEU A 94 1.35 11.23 -13.05
N TYR A 95 1.50 12.56 -12.98
CA TYR A 95 1.63 13.41 -14.15
C TYR A 95 2.95 13.13 -14.87
N GLU A 96 4.07 13.08 -14.15
CA GLU A 96 5.36 12.73 -14.74
C GLU A 96 5.32 11.32 -15.36
N LEU A 97 4.69 10.37 -14.66
CA LEU A 97 4.56 8.99 -15.12
C LEU A 97 3.79 8.88 -16.46
N LEU A 98 2.69 9.62 -16.58
CA LEU A 98 1.88 9.70 -17.80
C LEU A 98 2.67 10.38 -18.94
N ILE A 99 3.36 11.50 -18.66
CA ILE A 99 4.19 12.21 -19.65
C ILE A 99 5.29 11.30 -20.21
N ARG A 100 6.05 10.61 -19.34
CA ARG A 100 7.13 9.71 -19.75
C ARG A 100 6.66 8.61 -20.70
N ARG A 101 5.42 8.15 -20.53
CA ARG A 101 4.79 7.12 -21.37
C ARG A 101 3.97 7.65 -22.54
N LYS A 102 3.86 8.97 -22.70
CA LYS A 102 2.98 9.63 -23.68
C LYS A 102 1.51 9.20 -23.52
N GLN A 103 1.05 9.13 -22.28
CA GLN A 103 -0.32 8.76 -21.90
C GLN A 103 -1.08 9.97 -21.35
N VAL A 104 -2.40 9.88 -21.37
CA VAL A 104 -3.31 10.85 -20.76
C VAL A 104 -4.31 10.10 -19.87
N ALA A 105 -4.73 10.72 -18.78
CA ALA A 105 -5.81 10.26 -17.92
C ALA A 105 -6.83 11.39 -17.73
N VAL A 106 -8.11 11.04 -17.77
CA VAL A 106 -9.22 11.93 -17.40
C VAL A 106 -9.85 11.32 -16.15
N ILE A 107 -9.94 12.11 -15.08
CA ILE A 107 -10.41 11.65 -13.78
C ILE A 107 -11.82 12.18 -13.58
N TRP A 108 -12.72 11.29 -13.16
CA TRP A 108 -14.09 11.58 -12.75
C TRP A 108 -14.25 11.23 -11.28
N SER A 109 -14.93 12.08 -10.52
CA SER A 109 -15.14 11.95 -9.08
C SER A 109 -16.63 11.93 -8.71
N VAL A 110 -16.94 11.65 -7.45
CA VAL A 110 -18.34 11.58 -6.97
C VAL A 110 -19.01 12.95 -7.08
N GLU A 111 -18.25 14.03 -6.95
CA GLU A 111 -18.70 15.41 -7.13
C GLU A 111 -19.15 15.68 -8.58
N ASP A 112 -18.53 15.04 -9.58
CA ASP A 112 -18.99 15.13 -10.96
C ASP A 112 -20.36 14.47 -11.11
N VAL A 113 -20.58 13.30 -10.50
CA VAL A 113 -21.91 12.66 -10.51
C VAL A 113 -22.95 13.53 -9.82
N GLN A 114 -22.62 14.09 -8.65
CA GLN A 114 -23.51 14.96 -7.90
C GLN A 114 -23.79 16.29 -8.62
N SER A 115 -22.92 16.72 -9.52
CA SER A 115 -23.17 17.88 -10.39
C SER A 115 -24.27 17.62 -11.42
N VAL A 116 -24.49 16.35 -11.79
CA VAL A 116 -25.57 15.91 -12.69
C VAL A 116 -26.81 15.47 -11.90
N ARG A 117 -26.62 14.73 -10.80
CA ARG A 117 -27.66 14.14 -9.96
C ARG A 117 -27.46 14.54 -8.48
N PRO A 118 -27.82 15.79 -8.11
CA PRO A 118 -27.56 16.33 -6.78
C PRO A 118 -28.38 15.66 -5.67
N ASP A 119 -29.38 14.86 -6.03
CA ASP A 119 -30.20 14.07 -5.11
C ASP A 119 -29.47 12.82 -4.60
N LEU A 120 -28.40 12.37 -5.27
CA LEU A 120 -27.68 11.16 -4.90
C LEU A 120 -26.69 11.38 -3.76
N THR A 121 -26.68 10.43 -2.82
CA THR A 121 -25.64 10.36 -1.79
C THR A 121 -24.27 10.05 -2.40
N GLU A 122 -23.20 10.32 -1.66
CA GLU A 122 -21.83 9.98 -2.06
C GLU A 122 -21.68 8.49 -2.40
N ALA A 123 -22.28 7.62 -1.58
CA ALA A 123 -22.25 6.17 -1.80
C ALA A 123 -22.98 5.76 -3.09
N GLN A 124 -24.15 6.35 -3.38
CA GLN A 124 -24.86 6.11 -4.64
C GLN A 124 -24.07 6.65 -5.84
N SER A 125 -23.51 7.85 -5.71
CA SER A 125 -22.65 8.46 -6.73
C SER A 125 -21.43 7.59 -7.03
N TRP A 126 -20.86 6.94 -6.02
CA TRP A 126 -19.80 5.97 -6.19
C TRP A 126 -20.22 4.70 -6.93
N GLU A 127 -21.44 4.20 -6.69
CA GLU A 127 -21.99 3.10 -7.49
C GLU A 127 -22.17 3.50 -8.96
N VAL A 128 -22.65 4.71 -9.23
CA VAL A 128 -22.79 5.25 -10.60
C VAL A 128 -21.44 5.29 -11.31
N LEU A 129 -20.39 5.83 -10.70
CA LEU A 129 -19.05 5.85 -11.32
C LEU A 129 -18.49 4.46 -11.60
N LYS A 130 -18.68 3.52 -10.67
CA LYS A 130 -18.25 2.13 -10.86
C LYS A 130 -18.98 1.49 -12.03
N GLU A 131 -20.24 1.78 -12.21
CA GLU A 131 -21.03 1.24 -13.32
C GLU A 131 -20.66 1.91 -14.65
N CYS A 132 -20.53 3.25 -14.68
CA CYS A 132 -20.00 3.98 -15.85
C CYS A 132 -18.66 3.38 -16.32
N ARG A 133 -17.74 3.08 -15.39
CA ARG A 133 -16.46 2.41 -15.72
C ARG A 133 -16.65 1.04 -16.38
N LYS A 134 -17.68 0.28 -16.01
CA LYS A 134 -17.96 -1.03 -16.63
C LYS A 134 -18.59 -0.89 -18.01
N VAL A 135 -19.50 0.06 -18.18
CA VAL A 135 -20.33 0.18 -19.38
C VAL A 135 -19.82 1.19 -20.40
N HIS A 136 -18.75 1.95 -20.10
CA HIS A 136 -18.22 2.95 -21.02
C HIS A 136 -17.84 2.34 -22.37
N ASP A 137 -18.27 3.01 -23.43
CA ASP A 137 -17.93 2.70 -24.81
C ASP A 137 -16.81 3.62 -25.27
N CYS A 138 -15.78 3.08 -25.93
CA CYS A 138 -14.65 3.87 -26.43
C CYS A 138 -15.01 4.81 -27.59
N GLU A 139 -16.10 4.57 -28.31
CA GLU A 139 -16.60 5.44 -29.39
C GLU A 139 -17.32 6.69 -28.83
N ILE A 140 -17.98 6.56 -27.67
CA ILE A 140 -18.79 7.62 -27.04
C ILE A 140 -18.01 8.32 -25.91
N GLY A 141 -17.17 7.57 -25.20
CA GLY A 141 -16.37 8.01 -24.07
C GLY A 141 -17.13 8.05 -22.73
N PHE A 142 -16.39 8.35 -21.66
CA PHE A 142 -16.96 8.63 -20.34
C PHE A 142 -17.26 10.14 -20.26
N ASN A 143 -18.53 10.51 -20.29
CA ASN A 143 -19.01 11.90 -20.34
C ASN A 143 -20.25 12.09 -19.44
N TRP A 144 -20.72 13.34 -19.32
CA TRP A 144 -21.88 13.70 -18.48
C TRP A 144 -23.17 12.97 -18.85
N LEU A 145 -23.40 12.70 -20.15
CA LEU A 145 -24.58 11.96 -20.60
C LEU A 145 -24.54 10.50 -20.14
N LEU A 146 -23.37 9.87 -20.15
CA LEU A 146 -23.23 8.51 -19.62
C LEU A 146 -23.52 8.47 -18.11
N ILE A 147 -23.06 9.48 -17.36
CA ILE A 147 -23.34 9.61 -15.92
C ILE A 147 -24.85 9.71 -15.67
N GLU A 148 -25.55 10.58 -16.39
CA GLU A 148 -27.00 10.77 -16.27
C GLU A 148 -27.75 9.45 -16.54
N LEU A 149 -27.47 8.81 -17.67
CA LEU A 149 -28.13 7.56 -18.06
C LEU A 149 -27.93 6.43 -17.05
N VAL A 150 -26.69 6.25 -16.57
CA VAL A 150 -26.37 5.21 -15.58
C VAL A 150 -26.99 5.55 -14.22
N ALA A 151 -27.03 6.82 -13.84
CA ALA A 151 -27.66 7.25 -12.60
C ALA A 151 -29.18 7.02 -12.64
N ASP A 152 -29.84 7.30 -13.75
CA ASP A 152 -31.27 7.07 -13.94
C ASP A 152 -31.60 5.57 -13.96
N GLU A 153 -30.73 4.73 -14.52
CA GLU A 153 -30.91 3.28 -14.51
C GLU A 153 -30.76 2.67 -13.11
N LEU A 154 -29.74 3.09 -12.35
CA LEU A 154 -29.48 2.56 -11.01
C LEU A 154 -30.39 3.16 -9.94
N PHE A 155 -30.72 4.45 -10.07
CA PHE A 155 -31.46 5.24 -9.11
C PHE A 155 -32.50 6.13 -9.82
N PRO A 156 -33.61 5.53 -10.32
CA PRO A 156 -34.64 6.27 -11.02
C PRO A 156 -35.20 7.40 -10.15
N GLU A 157 -35.38 8.58 -10.73
CA GLU A 157 -36.09 9.66 -10.05
C GLU A 157 -37.53 9.20 -9.74
N PRO A 158 -38.09 9.58 -8.58
CA PRO A 158 -39.48 9.31 -8.29
C PRO A 158 -40.35 9.96 -9.36
N GLU A 159 -41.30 9.20 -9.94
CA GLU A 159 -42.29 9.77 -10.85
C GLU A 159 -42.97 10.95 -10.15
N SER A 160 -42.74 12.17 -10.66
CA SER A 160 -43.54 13.31 -10.25
C SER A 160 -44.99 12.98 -10.61
N GLU A 161 -45.89 12.94 -9.63
CA GLU A 161 -47.32 12.88 -9.90
C GLU A 161 -47.64 14.01 -10.90
N LYS A 162 -48.01 13.61 -12.12
CA LYS A 162 -48.43 14.55 -13.16
C LYS A 162 -49.76 15.15 -12.70
N GLU A 163 -49.74 16.39 -12.21
CA GLU A 163 -50.96 17.23 -12.09
C GLU A 163 -51.58 17.51 -13.47
#